data_AF-A0AAW2XLP3-F1
#
_entry.id   AF-A0AAW2XLP3-F1
#
_cell.length_a   1.000
_cell.length_b   1.000
_cell.length_c   1.000
_cell.angle_alpha   90.00
_cell.angle_beta   90.00
_cell.angle_gamma   90.00
#
_symmetry.space_group_name_H-M   'P 1'
#
loop_
_entity.id
_entity.type
_entity.pdbx_description
1 polymer ?
#
loop_
_entity_poly.entity_id
_entity_poly.type
_entity_poly.pdbx_seq_one_letter_code
_entity_poly.pdbx_strand_id
1 'polypeptide(L)' 'MMAFTAMMEGGEYGDSLNFFGVYKIGSTMSRLSVTGGTGKFKNACGFAEVRSLFPAGQHVMDGVETLLRITVHFTY' A
#
# COMPACT_ATOMS: atom_id res chain seq x y z
N MET A 1 5.12 11.30 2.72
CA MET A 1 5.13 10.15 3.66
C MET A 1 3.75 9.52 3.64
N MET A 2 3.66 8.19 3.71
CA MET A 2 2.39 7.45 3.76
C MET A 2 2.36 6.56 4.99
N ALA A 3 1.25 6.61 5.72
CA ALA A 3 0.92 5.70 6.80
C ALA A 3 -0.58 5.43 6.72
N PHE A 4 -0.97 4.17 6.52
CA PHE A 4 -2.38 3.80 6.41
C PHE A 4 -2.58 2.33 6.76
N THR A 5 -3.84 2.00 7.06
CA THR A 5 -4.31 0.64 7.32
C THR A 5 -5.28 0.25 6.22
N ALA A 6 -5.03 -0.88 5.56
CA ALA A 6 -6.02 -1.48 4.65
C ALA A 6 -6.90 -2.43 5.46
N MET A 7 -8.17 -2.07 5.60
CA MET A 7 -9.21 -2.91 6.20
C MET A 7 -9.88 -3.73 5.10
N MET A 8 -10.01 -5.04 5.30
CA MET A 8 -10.64 -5.93 4.32
C MET A 8 -12.06 -6.28 4.76
N GLU A 9 -13.03 -5.92 3.93
CA GLU A 9 -14.42 -6.33 4.10
C GLU A 9 -14.63 -7.77 3.57
N GLY A 10 -15.37 -8.59 4.32
CA GLY A 10 -15.70 -9.97 3.94
C GLY A 10 -14.93 -11.09 4.66
N GLY A 11 -14.02 -10.76 5.59
CA GLY A 11 -13.42 -11.71 6.54
C GLY A 11 -14.16 -11.78 7.88
N GLU A 12 -13.61 -12.51 8.86
CA GLU A 12 -13.99 -12.29 10.26
C GLU A 12 -13.74 -10.81 10.57
N TYR A 13 -14.70 -10.14 11.20
CA TYR A 13 -14.69 -8.69 11.38
C TYR A 13 -13.36 -8.23 12.00
N GLY A 14 -12.55 -7.47 11.24
CA GLY A 14 -11.29 -6.90 11.73
C GLY A 14 -9.99 -7.39 11.11
N ASP A 15 -9.99 -8.07 9.96
CA ASP A 15 -8.76 -8.32 9.18
C ASP A 15 -8.17 -7.01 8.63
N SER A 16 -6.90 -6.73 8.94
CA SER A 16 -6.24 -5.50 8.50
C SER A 16 -4.74 -5.67 8.25
N LEU A 17 -4.18 -4.78 7.44
CA LEU A 17 -2.73 -4.65 7.19
C LEU A 17 -2.28 -3.21 7.38
N ASN A 18 -1.14 -3.03 8.06
CA ASN A 18 -0.57 -1.72 8.35
C ASN A 18 0.64 -1.43 7.44
N PHE A 19 0.65 -0.25 6.83
CA PHE A 19 1.68 0.18 5.91
C PHE A 19 2.35 1.46 6.40
N PHE A 20 3.67 1.53 6.23
CA PHE A 20 4.44 2.74 6.53
C PHE A 20 5.60 2.93 5.55
N GLY A 21 5.78 4.14 5.05
CA GLY A 21 6.97 4.49 4.25
C GLY A 21 6.81 5.75 3.41
N VAL A 22 7.63 5.86 2.37
CA VAL A 22 7.63 7.02 1.46
C VAL A 22 7.22 6.57 0.06
N TYR A 23 6.09 7.11 -0.41
CA TYR A 23 5.71 7.06 -1.80
C TYR A 23 6.24 8.30 -2.52
N LYS A 24 7.03 8.09 -3.57
CA LYS A 24 7.58 9.16 -4.41
C LYS A 24 6.77 9.25 -5.70
N ILE A 25 5.99 10.32 -5.83
CA ILE A 25 5.19 10.57 -7.03
C ILE A 25 6.13 10.77 -8.24
N GLY A 26 5.80 10.12 -9.36
CA GLY A 26 6.65 10.08 -10.55
C GLY A 26 7.72 8.98 -10.55
N SER A 27 7.89 8.23 -9.45
CA SER A 27 8.69 7.00 -9.45
C SER A 27 7.92 5.87 -10.14
N THR A 28 8.62 4.99 -10.87
CA THR A 28 8.03 3.78 -11.46
C THR A 28 7.51 2.81 -10.40
N MET A 29 8.17 2.78 -9.24
CA MET A 29 7.79 1.98 -8.08
C MET A 29 8.30 2.64 -6.80
N SER A 30 7.51 2.56 -5.73
CA SER A 30 7.92 2.86 -4.36
C SER A 30 7.73 1.62 -3.50
N ARG A 31 8.44 1.53 -2.37
CA ARG A 31 8.35 0.41 -1.44
C ARG A 31 7.92 0.92 -0.07
N LEU A 32 6.88 0.31 0.49
CA LEU A 32 6.40 0.55 1.85
C LEU A 32 6.69 -0.68 2.72
N SER A 33 6.92 -0.46 4.00
CA SER A 33 7.01 -1.53 4.99
C SER A 33 5.62 -2.03 5.37
N VAL A 34 5.46 -3.34 5.52
CA VAL A 34 4.30 -3.94 6.20
C VAL A 34 4.66 -4.07 7.66
N THR A 35 4.05 -3.25 8.52
CA THR A 35 4.42 -3.16 9.94
C THR A 35 3.64 -4.11 10.83
N GLY A 36 2.59 -4.74 10.31
CA GLY A 36 1.76 -5.68 11.03
C GLY A 36 0.40 -5.87 10.38
N GLY A 37 -0.45 -6.61 11.08
CA GLY A 37 -1.84 -6.82 10.69
C GLY A 37 -2.65 -7.46 11.82
N THR A 38 -3.94 -7.60 11.60
CA THR A 38 -4.91 -8.21 12.53
C THR A 38 -5.63 -9.38 11.85
N GLY A 39 -6.28 -10.23 12.66
CA GLY A 39 -7.01 -11.41 12.20
C GLY A 39 -6.15 -12.37 11.37
N LYS A 40 -6.55 -12.69 10.13
CA LYS A 40 -5.80 -13.55 9.20
C LYS A 40 -4.38 -13.06 8.92
N PHE A 41 -4.14 -11.75 9.04
CA PHE A 41 -2.83 -11.13 8.84
C PHE A 41 -2.11 -10.83 10.16
N LYS A 42 -2.51 -11.46 11.27
CA LYS A 42 -1.82 -11.33 12.54
C LYS A 42 -0.34 -11.69 12.39
N ASN A 43 0.54 -10.83 12.89
CA ASN A 43 2.00 -10.92 12.77
C ASN A 43 2.53 -10.86 11.34
N ALA A 44 1.75 -10.36 10.37
CA ALA A 44 2.22 -10.14 9.02
C ALA A 44 3.44 -9.21 9.01
N CYS A 45 4.51 -9.66 8.34
CA CYS A 45 5.74 -8.91 8.15
C CYS A 45 6.13 -8.98 6.67
N GLY A 46 6.78 -7.95 6.16
CA GLY A 46 7.25 -7.92 4.79
C GLY A 46 7.25 -6.51 4.22
N PHE A 47 6.97 -6.41 2.93
CA PHE A 47 6.96 -5.13 2.22
C PHE A 47 5.85 -5.08 1.17
N ALA A 48 5.48 -3.87 0.78
CA ALA A 48 4.54 -3.63 -0.29
C ALA A 48 5.19 -2.80 -1.39
N GLU A 49 5.00 -3.23 -2.64
CA GLU A 49 5.30 -2.43 -3.82
C GLU A 49 4.11 -1.55 -4.15
N VAL A 50 4.35 -0.24 -4.29
CA VAL A 50 3.33 0.75 -4.61
C VAL A 50 3.70 1.40 -5.93
N ARG A 51 2.78 1.31 -6.90
CA ARG A 51 2.96 1.92 -8.23
C ARG A 51 1.70 2.62 -8.68
N SER A 52 1.86 3.78 -9.32
CA SER A 52 0.75 4.46 -9.99
C SER A 52 0.27 3.61 -11.17
N LEU A 53 -1.05 3.58 -11.41
CA LEU A 53 -1.59 3.00 -12.64
C LEU A 53 -1.47 3.97 -13.83
N PHE A 54 -1.18 5.24 -13.58
CA PHE A 54 -0.91 6.23 -14.62
C PHE A 54 0.55 6.19 -15.09
N PRO A 55 0.84 6.42 -16.37
CA PRO A 55 2.20 6.43 -16.91
C PRO A 55 3.11 7.45 -16.20
N ALA A 56 4.36 7.06 -15.95
CA ALA A 56 5.37 7.96 -15.41
C ALA A 56 5.58 9.14 -16.38
N GLY A 57 5.40 10.38 -15.90
CA GLY A 57 5.56 11.60 -16.70
C GLY A 57 4.26 12.39 -16.94
N GLN A 58 3.07 11.80 -16.76
CA GLN A 58 1.83 12.58 -16.63
C GLN A 58 1.74 13.16 -15.21
N HIS A 59 2.52 14.21 -14.95
CA HIS A 59 2.43 14.99 -13.73
C HIS A 59 1.58 16.25 -13.99
N VAL A 60 0.27 16.05 -13.98
CA VAL A 60 -0.71 17.09 -13.69
C VAL A 60 -1.62 16.49 -12.62
N MET A 61 -1.25 16.65 -11.36
CA MET A 61 -2.13 16.33 -10.23
C MET A 61 -3.01 17.56 -9.97
N ASP A 62 -3.79 17.96 -10.97
CA ASP A 62 -4.76 19.06 -10.86
C ASP A 62 -6.06 18.54 -10.20
N GLY A 63 -5.93 18.05 -8.96
CA GLY A 63 -7.06 17.50 -8.20
C GLY A 63 -7.65 16.18 -8.74
N VAL A 64 -7.00 15.52 -9.70
CA VAL A 64 -7.49 14.26 -10.31
C VAL A 64 -7.23 13.07 -9.37
N GLU A 65 -8.21 12.17 -9.32
CA GLU A 65 -8.15 10.91 -8.59
C GLU A 65 -6.86 10.13 -8.92
N THR A 66 -6.15 9.66 -7.89
CA THR A 66 -4.93 8.87 -8.03
C THR A 66 -5.20 7.41 -7.74
N LEU A 67 -4.99 6.55 -8.75
CA LEU A 67 -5.12 5.10 -8.62
C LEU A 67 -3.75 4.47 -8.38
N LEU A 68 -3.60 3.82 -7.22
CA LEU A 68 -2.39 3.10 -6.83
C LEU A 68 -2.64 1.59 -6.85
N ARG A 69 -1.71 0.84 -7.44
CA ARG A 69 -1.63 -0.61 -7.28
C ARG A 69 -0.62 -0.92 -6.20
N ILE A 70 -1.09 -1.66 -5.18
CA ILE A 70 -0.30 -2.10 -4.03
C ILE A 70 -0.20 -3.62 -4.10
N THR A 71 1.02 -4.15 -4.18
CA THR A 71 1.30 -5.60 -4.15
C THR A 71 2.08 -5.91 -2.89
N VAL A 72 1.53 -6.78 -2.05
CA VAL A 72 2.08 -7.11 -0.74
C VAL A 72 2.84 -8.42 -0.80
N HIS A 73 4.07 -8.43 -0.32
CA HIS A 73 4.93 -9.60 -0.20
C HIS A 73 5.19 -9.87 1.28
N PHE A 74 4.65 -10.99 1.78
CA PHE A 74 4.91 -11.44 3.15
C PHE A 74 6.20 -12.23 3.22
N THR A 75 6.89 -12.09 4.35
CA THR A 75 8.02 -12.93 4.74
C THR A 75 7.52 -13.82 5.87
N TYR A 76 7.51 -15.14 5.66
CA TYR A 76 7.07 -16.15 6.62
C TYR A 76 8.27 -16.90 7.20
#